data_AF-A0A6I2GXR7-F1
#
_entry.id   AF-A0A6I2GXR7-F1
#
_cell.length_a   1.000
_cell.length_b   1.000
_cell.length_c   1.000
_cell.angle_alpha   90.00
_cell.angle_beta   90.00
_cell.angle_gamma   90.00
#
_symmetry.space_group_name_H-M   'P 1'
#
loop_
_entity.id
_entity.type
_entity.pdbx_description
1 polymer ?
#
loop_
_entity_poly.entity_id
_entity_poly.type
_entity_poly.pdbx_seq_one_letter_code
_entity_poly.pdbx_strand_id
1 'polypeptide(L)'
;MKNKLLSALMLGSLCLAACGGDDEGTTNEPTTPAFTTAQAINTYLEGKTYLMEGANIPSHPNGYDENKNLGSYSQCYNKVTMVITGGPTYAVTSDLGTFRTEGSTTICDNTTKSGNAAPFTTTNVLVENVAADGSCFDVTYTYNGFGQEGRGKLSKDGKTMTLELFFAGQATGHRCVNGAVGSKTVTLNGAAFTGNAQQVYVQQ
;
A
#
# COMPACT_ATOMS: atom_id res chain seq x y z
N MET A 1 55.03 -10.15 -37.73
CA MET A 1 54.23 -9.16 -38.47
C MET A 1 52.91 -9.80 -38.87
N LYS A 2 51.81 -9.03 -38.82
CA LYS A 2 50.41 -9.46 -38.98
C LYS A 2 50.06 -9.99 -40.39
N ASN A 3 48.91 -10.70 -40.45
CA ASN A 3 47.98 -10.97 -41.58
C ASN A 3 48.18 -12.33 -42.28
N LYS A 4 47.16 -13.05 -42.78
CA LYS A 4 45.68 -13.00 -42.77
C LYS A 4 45.19 -14.34 -43.38
N LEU A 5 44.02 -14.82 -42.93
CA LEU A 5 42.92 -15.52 -43.63
C LEU A 5 43.21 -16.51 -44.78
N LEU A 6 42.62 -17.71 -44.69
CA LEU A 6 42.01 -18.41 -45.81
C LEU A 6 40.75 -19.17 -45.32
N SER A 7 39.63 -18.83 -45.95
CA SER A 7 38.32 -19.50 -45.85
C SER A 7 38.24 -20.72 -46.78
N ALA A 8 37.37 -21.68 -46.46
CA ALA A 8 36.52 -22.49 -47.35
C ALA A 8 36.26 -23.86 -46.68
N LEU A 9 35.02 -24.12 -46.22
CA LEU A 9 33.98 -24.89 -46.93
C LEU A 9 34.37 -26.35 -47.17
N MET A 10 33.64 -27.29 -46.55
CA MET A 10 32.92 -28.35 -47.27
C MET A 10 32.04 -29.17 -46.32
N LEU A 11 30.84 -29.48 -46.83
CA LEU A 11 29.73 -30.22 -46.24
C LEU A 11 30.09 -31.68 -45.90
N GLY A 12 29.46 -32.19 -44.85
CA GLY A 12 29.33 -33.63 -44.58
C GLY A 12 28.05 -33.91 -43.79
N SER A 13 27.07 -34.47 -44.49
CA SER A 13 25.71 -34.79 -44.02
C SER A 13 25.61 -36.09 -43.23
N LEU A 14 24.62 -36.12 -42.31
CA LEU A 14 23.82 -37.26 -41.81
C LEU A 14 24.50 -38.33 -40.92
N CYS A 15 24.06 -38.42 -39.65
CA CYS A 15 23.16 -39.46 -39.10
C CYS A 15 23.44 -39.86 -37.63
N LEU A 16 22.35 -39.94 -36.86
CA LEU A 16 22.09 -40.69 -35.62
C LEU A 16 23.04 -40.53 -34.41
N ALA A 17 22.54 -39.91 -33.35
CA ALA A 17 22.16 -40.63 -32.12
C ALA A 17 21.41 -39.68 -31.16
N ALA A 18 20.21 -40.08 -30.76
CA ALA A 18 19.53 -39.52 -29.61
C ALA A 18 20.31 -39.90 -28.34
N CYS A 19 20.72 -38.91 -27.53
CA CYS A 19 20.96 -39.09 -26.10
C CYS A 19 21.02 -37.72 -25.41
N GLY A 20 20.05 -37.49 -24.51
CA GLY A 20 20.23 -36.76 -23.26
C GLY A 20 20.82 -35.36 -23.31
N GLY A 21 19.94 -34.37 -23.26
CA GLY A 21 20.26 -33.02 -22.82
C GLY A 21 18.98 -32.39 -22.34
N ASP A 22 18.74 -32.48 -21.03
CA ASP A 22 17.60 -31.85 -20.37
C ASP A 22 17.66 -30.34 -20.65
N ASP A 23 16.79 -29.88 -21.56
CA ASP A 23 16.44 -28.47 -21.65
C ASP A 23 15.68 -28.12 -20.38
N GLU A 24 16.43 -27.77 -19.32
CA GLU A 24 15.92 -26.99 -18.21
C GLU A 24 15.52 -25.62 -18.77
N GLY A 25 14.31 -25.56 -19.31
CA GLY A 25 13.56 -24.33 -19.42
C GLY A 25 13.50 -23.73 -18.04
N THR A 26 14.35 -22.73 -17.79
CA THR A 26 14.22 -21.83 -16.65
C THR A 26 12.89 -21.12 -16.84
N THR A 27 11.84 -21.68 -16.24
CA THR A 27 10.61 -20.95 -15.97
C THR A 27 11.04 -19.76 -15.12
N ASN A 28 11.04 -18.57 -15.72
CA ASN A 28 11.10 -17.31 -14.99
C ASN A 28 9.81 -17.20 -14.17
N GLU A 29 9.70 -17.98 -13.10
CA GLU A 29 8.72 -17.77 -12.05
C GLU A 29 8.89 -16.33 -11.59
N PRO A 30 7.81 -15.52 -11.56
CA PRO A 30 7.88 -14.17 -11.03
C PRO A 30 8.44 -14.26 -9.61
N THR A 31 9.63 -13.69 -9.39
CA THR A 31 10.22 -13.64 -8.05
C THR A 31 9.25 -12.87 -7.17
N THR A 32 8.77 -13.54 -6.11
CA THR A 32 7.90 -12.90 -5.12
C THR A 32 8.66 -11.70 -4.54
N PRO A 33 8.08 -10.49 -4.54
CA PRO A 33 8.76 -9.32 -3.99
C PRO A 33 9.17 -9.55 -2.52
N ALA A 34 10.42 -9.20 -2.19
CA ALA A 34 10.92 -9.29 -0.82
C ALA A 34 10.77 -7.94 -0.12
N PHE A 35 9.77 -7.81 0.77
CA PHE A 35 9.47 -6.58 1.52
C PHE A 35 10.22 -6.51 2.85
N THR A 36 11.52 -6.82 2.84
CA THR A 36 12.31 -7.00 4.08
C THR A 36 12.91 -5.70 4.62
N THR A 37 12.87 -4.61 3.86
CA THR A 37 13.46 -3.31 4.21
C THR A 37 12.60 -2.15 3.74
N ALA A 38 12.79 -0.99 4.35
CA ALA A 38 12.13 0.25 3.95
C ALA A 38 12.43 0.61 2.48
N GLN A 39 13.69 0.44 2.05
CA GLN A 39 14.09 0.68 0.67
C GLN A 39 13.36 -0.26 -0.29
N ALA A 40 13.29 -1.56 0.01
CA ALA A 40 12.60 -2.52 -0.84
C ALA A 40 11.09 -2.22 -0.97
N ILE A 41 10.44 -1.81 0.13
CA ILE A 41 9.04 -1.37 0.12
C ILE A 41 8.89 -0.13 -0.77
N ASN A 42 9.68 0.92 -0.54
CA ASN A 42 9.58 2.17 -1.29
C ASN A 42 9.83 1.96 -2.79
N THR A 43 10.86 1.19 -3.16
CA THR A 43 11.17 0.84 -4.55
C THR A 43 10.03 0.06 -5.19
N TYR A 44 9.41 -0.88 -4.47
CA TYR A 44 8.27 -1.62 -5.03
C TYR A 44 7.06 -0.71 -5.23
N LEU A 45 6.76 0.18 -4.27
CA LEU A 45 5.59 1.04 -4.31
C LEU A 45 5.69 2.14 -5.36
N GLU A 46 6.90 2.55 -5.75
CA GLU A 46 7.13 3.60 -6.73
C GLU A 46 6.44 3.33 -8.09
N GLY A 47 5.77 4.35 -8.61
CA GLY A 47 5.01 4.30 -9.86
C GLY A 47 3.64 3.62 -9.75
N LYS A 48 3.25 3.09 -8.59
CA LYS A 48 1.98 2.36 -8.43
C LYS A 48 0.84 3.28 -8.03
N THR A 49 -0.37 2.84 -8.40
CA THR A 49 -1.63 3.42 -7.95
C THR A 49 -2.37 2.40 -7.09
N TYR A 50 -2.87 2.86 -5.96
CA TYR A 50 -3.54 2.08 -4.94
C TYR A 50 -4.93 2.68 -4.66
N LEU A 51 -5.94 1.83 -4.57
CA LEU A 51 -7.34 2.22 -4.45
C LEU A 51 -7.99 1.62 -3.22
N MET A 52 -8.66 2.45 -2.42
CA MET A 52 -9.51 2.03 -1.31
C MET A 52 -10.96 2.42 -1.62
N GLU A 53 -11.87 1.43 -1.65
CA GLU A 53 -13.30 1.63 -1.91
C GLU A 53 -14.14 0.49 -1.34
N GLY A 54 -15.45 0.70 -1.18
CA GLY A 54 -16.38 -0.31 -0.68
C GLY A 54 -15.96 -0.88 0.68
N ALA A 55 -15.93 -2.21 0.82
CA ALA A 55 -15.58 -2.90 2.06
C ALA A 55 -14.12 -2.67 2.52
N ASN A 56 -13.28 -2.08 1.69
CA ASN A 56 -11.90 -1.74 2.03
C ASN A 56 -11.79 -0.42 2.82
N ILE A 57 -12.86 0.38 2.85
CA ILE A 57 -12.96 1.58 3.68
C ILE A 57 -13.35 1.13 5.10
N PRO A 58 -12.53 1.43 6.12
CA PRO A 58 -12.84 1.03 7.47
C PRO A 58 -13.83 2.01 8.11
N SER A 59 -14.39 1.66 9.28
CA SER A 59 -15.35 2.53 9.98
C SER A 59 -14.74 3.73 10.68
N HIS A 60 -13.44 3.68 10.97
CA HIS A 60 -12.69 4.72 11.67
C HIS A 60 -11.37 5.04 10.96
N PRO A 61 -11.40 5.43 9.68
CA PRO A 61 -10.19 5.85 8.95
C PRO A 61 -9.50 6.98 9.73
N ASN A 62 -8.17 6.89 9.84
CA ASN A 62 -7.36 7.82 10.61
C ASN A 62 -7.76 7.96 12.11
N GLY A 63 -8.52 6.99 12.64
CA GLY A 63 -9.05 7.00 14.01
C GLY A 63 -10.36 7.77 14.21
N TYR A 64 -10.96 8.33 13.15
CA TYR A 64 -12.18 9.13 13.24
C TYR A 64 -13.38 8.37 12.72
N ASP A 65 -14.48 8.34 13.48
CA ASP A 65 -15.75 7.75 13.09
C ASP A 65 -16.25 8.34 11.76
N GLU A 66 -16.40 7.48 10.74
CA GLU A 66 -16.85 7.86 9.40
C GLU A 66 -18.25 8.49 9.41
N ASN A 67 -19.07 8.18 10.43
CA ASN A 67 -20.43 8.68 10.56
C ASN A 67 -20.50 10.12 11.07
N LYS A 68 -19.36 10.71 11.46
CA LYS A 68 -19.29 12.09 11.90
C LYS A 68 -19.16 13.03 10.72
N ASN A 69 -20.20 13.83 10.47
CA ASN A 69 -20.16 14.89 9.46
C ASN A 69 -19.30 16.07 9.95
N LEU A 70 -18.15 16.24 9.31
CA LEU A 70 -17.18 17.33 9.50
C LEU A 70 -17.02 18.18 8.22
N GLY A 71 -18.03 18.17 7.34
CA GLY A 71 -17.95 18.82 6.04
C GLY A 71 -16.87 18.19 5.15
N SER A 72 -16.03 19.01 4.53
CA SER A 72 -14.93 18.56 3.64
C SER A 72 -13.82 17.76 4.36
N TYR A 73 -13.78 17.78 5.69
CA TYR A 73 -12.82 17.02 6.51
C TYR A 73 -13.38 15.69 7.02
N SER A 74 -14.63 15.38 6.66
CA SER A 74 -15.26 14.10 7.02
C SER A 74 -14.43 12.94 6.49
N GLN A 75 -14.43 11.85 7.24
CA GLN A 75 -13.82 10.61 6.78
C GLN A 75 -14.83 9.63 6.16
N CYS A 76 -16.04 10.11 5.86
CA CYS A 76 -17.01 9.38 5.05
C CYS A 76 -16.51 9.33 3.61
N TYR A 77 -15.72 8.32 3.28
CA TYR A 77 -15.16 8.12 1.95
C TYR A 77 -16.08 7.26 1.09
N ASN A 78 -16.15 7.59 -0.20
CA ASN A 78 -16.64 6.69 -1.24
C ASN A 78 -15.47 5.94 -1.88
N LYS A 79 -14.38 6.67 -2.14
CA LYS A 79 -13.18 6.15 -2.78
C LYS A 79 -11.97 7.00 -2.42
N VAL A 80 -10.82 6.37 -2.19
CA VAL A 80 -9.54 7.06 -2.00
C VAL A 80 -8.52 6.45 -2.95
N THR A 81 -7.93 7.31 -3.79
CA THR A 81 -6.86 6.94 -4.71
C THR A 81 -5.54 7.51 -4.22
N MET A 82 -4.55 6.65 -4.11
CA MET A 82 -3.18 6.98 -3.74
C MET A 82 -2.24 6.67 -4.92
N VAL A 83 -1.60 7.71 -5.46
CA VAL A 83 -0.60 7.59 -6.53
C VAL A 83 0.78 7.81 -5.92
N ILE A 84 1.64 6.81 -6.03
CA ILE A 84 2.98 6.82 -5.44
C ILE A 84 3.96 7.17 -6.55
N THR A 85 4.42 8.41 -6.57
CA THR A 85 5.27 8.93 -7.66
C THR A 85 6.77 8.82 -7.38
N GLY A 86 7.13 8.52 -6.13
CA GLY A 86 8.51 8.34 -5.67
C GLY A 86 8.58 8.24 -4.14
N GLY A 87 9.73 7.84 -3.59
CA GLY A 87 9.92 7.51 -2.17
C GLY A 87 9.19 8.41 -1.14
N PRO A 88 9.29 9.75 -1.21
CA PRO A 88 8.59 10.63 -0.27
C PRO A 88 7.28 11.26 -0.81
N THR A 89 6.82 10.90 -2.02
CA THR A 89 5.74 11.62 -2.73
C THR A 89 4.55 10.74 -3.08
N TYR A 90 3.53 10.82 -2.23
CA TYR A 90 2.26 10.12 -2.31
C TYR A 90 1.18 11.17 -2.53
N ALA A 91 0.57 11.17 -3.70
CA ALA A 91 -0.56 12.04 -4.02
C ALA A 91 -1.86 11.31 -3.70
N VAL A 92 -2.65 11.86 -2.79
CA VAL A 92 -3.90 11.27 -2.32
C VAL A 92 -5.07 12.13 -2.76
N THR A 93 -6.06 11.49 -3.36
CA THR A 93 -7.34 12.09 -3.74
C THR A 93 -8.47 11.29 -3.12
N SER A 94 -9.50 11.97 -2.63
CA SER A 94 -10.64 11.33 -1.99
C SER A 94 -11.95 11.83 -2.59
N ASP A 95 -12.78 10.89 -3.04
CA ASP A 95 -14.19 11.10 -3.27
C ASP A 95 -14.93 10.87 -1.93
N LEU A 96 -15.74 11.85 -1.51
CA LEU A 96 -16.53 11.75 -0.29
C LEU A 96 -17.82 10.97 -0.55
N GLY A 97 -18.20 10.14 0.41
CA GLY A 97 -19.50 9.47 0.48
C GLY A 97 -20.62 10.42 0.89
N THR A 98 -21.84 9.93 0.85
CA THR A 98 -23.03 10.71 1.20
C THR A 98 -23.41 10.45 2.66
N PHE A 99 -23.84 11.48 3.39
CA PHE A 99 -24.43 11.27 4.70
C PHE A 99 -25.93 11.05 4.57
N ARG A 100 -26.42 9.99 5.20
CA ARG A 100 -27.85 9.71 5.36
C ARG A 100 -28.23 9.76 6.83
N THR A 101 -29.50 10.02 7.10
CA THR A 101 -30.04 10.02 8.46
C THR A 101 -30.89 8.78 8.65
N GLU A 102 -30.55 7.95 9.62
CA GLU A 102 -31.32 6.78 10.03
C GLU A 102 -31.81 6.99 11.47
N GLY A 103 -33.09 7.32 11.62
CA GLY A 103 -33.63 7.76 12.91
C GLY A 103 -32.98 9.07 13.35
N SER A 104 -32.30 9.05 14.51
CA SER A 104 -31.53 10.19 15.03
C SER A 104 -30.03 10.11 14.74
N THR A 105 -29.59 9.10 13.97
CA THR A 105 -28.17 8.83 13.74
C THR A 105 -27.78 9.24 12.33
N THR A 106 -26.69 9.98 12.21
CA THR A 106 -26.04 10.20 10.91
C THR A 106 -25.23 8.97 10.57
N ILE A 107 -25.38 8.46 9.34
CA ILE A 107 -24.67 7.29 8.83
C ILE A 107 -23.96 7.69 7.54
N CYS A 108 -22.70 7.28 7.41
CA CYS A 108 -21.98 7.37 6.15
C CYS A 108 -22.51 6.32 5.15
N ASP A 109 -22.80 6.75 3.93
CA ASP A 109 -23.00 5.89 2.78
C ASP A 109 -21.79 5.99 1.85
N ASN A 110 -20.98 4.93 1.91
CA ASN A 110 -19.74 4.78 1.14
C ASN A 110 -20.02 4.43 -0.34
N THR A 111 -21.28 4.18 -0.73
CA THR A 111 -21.63 3.76 -2.09
C THR A 111 -22.01 4.92 -3.01
N THR A 112 -22.48 6.03 -2.44
CA THR A 112 -22.92 7.21 -3.19
C THR A 112 -21.96 8.37 -3.01
N LYS A 113 -21.30 8.81 -4.09
CA LYS A 113 -20.41 9.99 -4.06
C LYS A 113 -21.21 11.29 -3.84
N SER A 114 -20.78 12.10 -2.89
CA SER A 114 -21.36 13.43 -2.61
C SER A 114 -20.48 14.61 -3.06
N GLY A 115 -19.17 14.37 -3.26
CA GLY A 115 -18.22 15.41 -3.62
C GLY A 115 -16.77 14.94 -3.53
N ASN A 116 -15.86 15.90 -3.40
CA ASN A 116 -14.42 15.68 -3.34
C ASN A 116 -13.83 16.36 -2.10
N ALA A 117 -12.93 15.67 -1.41
CA ALA A 117 -12.07 16.31 -0.43
C ALA A 117 -10.94 17.08 -1.14
N ALA A 118 -10.32 18.02 -0.44
CA ALA A 118 -9.11 18.66 -0.96
C ALA A 118 -8.01 17.60 -1.13
N PRO A 119 -7.33 17.54 -2.29
CA PRO A 119 -6.23 16.61 -2.48
C PRO A 119 -5.06 17.02 -1.59
N PHE A 120 -4.26 16.04 -1.19
CA PHE A 120 -3.04 16.29 -0.43
C PHE A 120 -1.90 15.44 -0.97
N THR A 121 -0.68 15.94 -0.81
CA THR A 121 0.54 15.28 -1.25
C THR A 121 1.52 15.29 -0.09
N THR A 122 2.14 14.14 0.17
CA THR A 122 3.15 14.04 1.21
C THR A 122 4.35 14.92 0.86
N THR A 123 4.92 15.58 1.86
CA THR A 123 6.23 16.21 1.78
C THR A 123 7.34 15.25 2.20
N ASN A 124 7.00 14.24 3.00
CA ASN A 124 7.89 13.17 3.40
C ASN A 124 7.09 11.89 3.73
N VAL A 125 7.71 10.73 3.47
CA VAL A 125 7.23 9.43 3.92
C VAL A 125 8.40 8.68 4.54
N LEU A 126 8.24 8.26 5.79
CA LEU A 126 9.20 7.43 6.51
C LEU A 126 8.61 6.05 6.69
N VAL A 127 9.35 5.02 6.25
CA VAL A 127 9.08 3.61 6.50
C VAL A 127 10.22 3.05 7.35
N GLU A 128 9.91 2.36 8.43
CA GLU A 128 10.90 1.84 9.38
C GLU A 128 10.41 0.56 10.07
N ASN A 129 11.28 -0.07 10.87
CA ASN A 129 10.98 -1.27 11.67
C ASN A 129 10.26 -2.39 10.88
N VAL A 130 10.74 -2.63 9.66
CA VAL A 130 10.14 -3.58 8.71
C VAL A 130 10.37 -5.01 9.18
N ALA A 131 9.30 -5.78 9.34
CA ALA A 131 9.37 -7.21 9.59
C ALA A 131 9.99 -7.94 8.40
N ALA A 132 10.65 -9.07 8.65
CA ALA A 132 11.43 -9.80 7.64
C ALA A 132 10.63 -10.25 6.40
N ASP A 133 9.29 -10.24 6.46
CA ASP A 133 8.39 -10.63 5.38
C ASP A 133 7.45 -9.49 4.93
N GLY A 134 7.64 -8.26 5.44
CA GLY A 134 6.75 -7.12 5.18
C GLY A 134 5.36 -7.23 5.80
N SER A 135 5.15 -8.20 6.71
CA SER A 135 3.88 -8.37 7.43
C SER A 135 3.56 -7.23 8.40
N CYS A 136 4.55 -6.42 8.74
CA CYS A 136 4.39 -5.17 9.45
C CYS A 136 5.57 -4.22 9.14
N PHE A 137 5.28 -2.93 8.95
CA PHE A 137 6.27 -1.85 8.96
C PHE A 137 5.66 -0.61 9.62
N ASP A 138 6.47 0.17 10.32
CA ASP A 138 6.03 1.47 10.83
C ASP A 138 6.03 2.49 9.69
N VAL A 139 5.04 3.38 9.69
CA VAL A 139 4.94 4.42 8.67
C VAL A 139 4.59 5.77 9.27
N THR A 140 5.20 6.82 8.75
CA THR A 140 4.89 8.21 9.08
C THR A 140 4.79 9.01 7.79
N TYR A 141 3.59 9.55 7.53
CA TYR A 141 3.28 10.43 6.40
C TYR A 141 3.24 11.88 6.89
N THR A 142 4.05 12.74 6.28
CA THR A 142 4.05 14.18 6.58
C THR A 142 3.41 14.94 5.43
N TYR A 143 2.51 15.86 5.74
CA TYR A 143 1.85 16.75 4.80
C TYR A 143 2.09 18.20 5.20
N ASN A 144 1.71 19.15 4.35
CA ASN A 144 1.68 20.55 4.75
C ASN A 144 0.53 20.78 5.74
N GLY A 145 0.87 21.02 7.01
CA GLY A 145 -0.09 21.37 8.08
C GLY A 145 -0.61 20.22 8.93
N PHE A 146 -0.35 18.96 8.58
CA PHE A 146 -0.71 17.79 9.39
C PHE A 146 0.18 16.58 9.08
N GLY A 147 0.09 15.54 9.92
CA GLY A 147 0.76 14.27 9.70
C GLY A 147 -0.14 13.10 10.05
N GLN A 148 0.21 11.93 9.52
CA GLN A 148 -0.40 10.65 9.86
C GLN A 148 0.69 9.66 10.22
N GLU A 149 0.41 8.80 11.18
CA GLU A 149 1.35 7.79 11.65
C GLU A 149 0.65 6.49 12.00
N GLY A 150 1.38 5.40 11.93
CA GLY A 150 0.78 4.08 12.08
C GLY A 150 1.72 2.95 11.72
N ARG A 151 1.08 1.86 11.31
CA ARG A 151 1.73 0.66 10.80
C ARG A 151 1.05 0.20 9.51
N GLY A 152 1.83 -0.38 8.62
CA GLY A 152 1.36 -0.94 7.36
C GLY A 152 1.78 -2.38 7.17
N LYS A 153 1.17 -3.05 6.20
CA LYS A 153 1.61 -4.36 5.69
C LYS A 153 1.34 -4.45 4.19
N LEU A 154 2.14 -5.25 3.51
CA LEU A 154 1.90 -5.62 2.11
C LEU A 154 1.53 -7.11 2.05
N SER A 155 0.59 -7.46 1.16
CA SER A 155 0.40 -8.86 0.77
C SER A 155 1.65 -9.40 0.12
N LYS A 156 1.84 -10.73 0.09
CA LYS A 156 3.03 -11.36 -0.51
C LYS A 156 3.27 -10.96 -1.97
N ASP A 157 2.21 -10.73 -2.73
CA ASP A 157 2.27 -10.27 -4.12
C ASP A 157 2.37 -8.74 -4.26
N GLY A 158 2.28 -8.01 -3.15
CA GLY A 158 2.29 -6.55 -3.03
C GLY A 158 1.06 -5.85 -3.59
N LYS A 159 0.07 -6.59 -4.11
CA LYS A 159 -1.13 -6.01 -4.71
C LYS A 159 -2.09 -5.42 -3.67
N THR A 160 -1.98 -5.83 -2.41
CA THR A 160 -2.77 -5.28 -1.31
C THR A 160 -1.85 -4.62 -0.30
N MET A 161 -2.09 -3.35 -0.03
CA MET A 161 -1.46 -2.61 1.05
C MET A 161 -2.52 -2.31 2.12
N THR A 162 -2.29 -2.72 3.37
CA THR A 162 -3.16 -2.32 4.48
C THR A 162 -2.41 -1.33 5.34
N LEU A 163 -3.01 -0.16 5.58
CA LEU A 163 -2.47 0.88 6.45
C LEU A 163 -3.42 1.09 7.63
N GLU A 164 -2.92 0.98 8.85
CA GLU A 164 -3.63 1.38 10.06
C GLU A 164 -3.02 2.68 10.55
N LEU A 165 -3.65 3.80 10.19
CA LEU A 165 -3.14 5.15 10.41
C LEU A 165 -4.01 5.91 11.41
N PHE A 166 -3.38 6.86 12.08
CA PHE A 166 -3.98 7.85 12.96
C PHE A 166 -3.35 9.21 12.68
N PHE A 167 -4.05 10.31 12.99
CA PHE A 167 -3.41 11.62 12.92
C PHE A 167 -2.29 11.73 13.95
N ALA A 168 -1.17 12.33 13.54
CA ALA A 168 0.05 12.39 14.33
C ALA A 168 -0.18 13.01 15.71
N GLY A 169 0.34 12.36 16.75
CA GLY A 169 0.24 12.81 18.14
C GLY A 169 -1.09 12.52 18.84
N GLN A 170 -2.05 11.86 18.18
CA GLN A 170 -3.34 11.52 18.79
C GLN A 170 -3.39 10.09 19.37
N ALA A 171 -2.57 9.19 18.85
CA ALA A 171 -2.62 7.77 19.19
C ALA A 171 -1.29 7.25 19.74
N THR A 172 -1.35 6.22 20.58
CA THR A 172 -0.20 5.42 21.01
C THR A 172 -0.49 3.94 20.78
N GLY A 173 0.54 3.08 20.81
CA GLY A 173 0.35 1.64 20.62
C GLY A 173 0.03 1.21 19.17
N HIS A 174 0.21 2.12 18.21
CA HIS A 174 -0.10 1.93 16.78
C HIS A 174 1.12 1.50 15.93
N ARG A 175 2.27 1.23 16.57
CA ARG A 175 3.50 0.80 15.91
C ARG A 175 3.63 -0.73 15.90
N CYS A 176 4.44 -1.28 15.01
CA CYS A 176 4.66 -2.71 14.85
C CYS A 176 5.23 -3.39 16.10
N VAL A 177 6.03 -2.66 16.89
CA VAL A 177 6.53 -3.16 18.19
C VAL A 177 5.39 -3.45 19.19
N ASN A 178 4.23 -2.80 19.03
CA ASN A 178 3.08 -2.99 19.90
C ASN A 178 2.13 -4.09 19.39
N GLY A 179 2.32 -4.57 18.16
CA GLY A 179 1.50 -5.63 17.57
C GLY A 179 1.39 -5.51 16.05
N ALA A 180 0.88 -6.57 15.43
CA ALA A 180 0.60 -6.58 14.00
C ALA A 180 -0.51 -5.58 13.63
N VAL A 181 -0.60 -5.20 12.36
CA VAL A 181 -1.69 -4.37 11.80
C VAL A 181 -3.06 -4.91 12.23
N GLY A 182 -3.89 -4.05 12.83
CA GLY A 182 -5.21 -4.38 13.37
C GLY A 182 -5.23 -4.93 14.81
N SER A 183 -4.07 -5.00 15.49
CA SER A 183 -4.03 -5.41 16.91
C SER A 183 -4.72 -4.38 17.81
N LYS A 184 -5.46 -4.85 18.82
CA LYS A 184 -6.17 -4.04 19.82
C LYS A 184 -5.23 -3.44 20.89
N THR A 185 -4.19 -2.77 20.42
CA THR A 185 -3.14 -2.16 21.25
C THR A 185 -3.21 -0.63 21.24
N VAL A 186 -4.03 -0.08 20.35
CA VAL A 186 -4.11 1.36 20.13
C VAL A 186 -4.90 2.03 21.25
N THR A 187 -4.32 3.09 21.80
CA THR A 187 -5.03 4.07 22.62
C THR A 187 -5.11 5.37 21.82
N LEU A 188 -6.32 5.91 21.66
CA LEU A 188 -6.59 7.15 20.94
C LEU A 188 -7.10 8.19 21.94
N ASN A 189 -6.43 9.34 22.03
CA ASN A 189 -6.76 10.42 22.98
C ASN A 189 -6.92 9.94 24.44
N GLY A 190 -6.06 9.01 24.87
CA GLY A 190 -6.06 8.46 26.23
C GLY A 190 -7.09 7.35 26.51
N ALA A 191 -7.93 6.98 25.53
CA ALA A 191 -8.88 5.88 25.66
C ALA A 191 -8.55 4.72 24.72
N ALA A 192 -8.91 3.49 25.11
CA ALA A 192 -8.74 2.33 24.23
C ALA A 192 -9.54 2.52 22.93
N PHE A 193 -8.88 2.34 21.79
CA PHE A 193 -9.53 2.46 20.48
C PHE A 193 -10.36 1.20 20.20
N THR A 194 -11.65 1.38 19.92
CA THR A 194 -12.60 0.28 19.66
C THR A 194 -13.07 0.20 18.21
N GLY A 195 -12.67 1.16 17.37
CA GLY A 195 -13.01 1.22 15.96
C GLY A 195 -12.16 0.30 15.08
N ASN A 196 -12.34 0.41 13.77
CA ASN A 196 -11.45 -0.18 12.78
C ASN A 196 -10.76 0.95 12.01
N ALA A 197 -9.43 1.00 12.03
CA ALA A 197 -8.65 1.99 11.27
C ALA A 197 -7.87 1.37 10.09
N GLN A 198 -8.10 0.09 9.78
CA GLN A 198 -7.40 -0.62 8.71
C GLN A 198 -7.92 -0.20 7.34
N GLN A 199 -7.21 0.73 6.71
CA GLN A 199 -7.44 1.18 5.35
C GLN A 199 -6.80 0.18 4.39
N VAL A 200 -7.62 -0.52 3.60
CA VAL A 200 -7.13 -1.52 2.64
C VAL A 200 -7.06 -0.89 1.25
N TYR A 201 -5.90 -0.92 0.64
CA TYR A 201 -5.68 -0.39 -0.68
C TYR A 201 -5.29 -1.52 -1.64
N VAL A 202 -5.96 -1.59 -2.78
CA VAL A 202 -5.71 -2.57 -3.83
C VAL A 202 -5.04 -1.88 -5.02
N GLN A 203 -3.92 -2.44 -5.46
CA GLN A 203 -3.17 -1.94 -6.62
C GLN A 203 -4.05 -2.00 -7.88
N GLN A 204 -4.06 -0.91 -8.64
CA GLN A 204 -4.72 -0.81 -9.95
C GLN A 204 -3.79 -1.25 -11.09
#